data_AF-A0A956KBI8-F1
#
_entry.id   AF-A0A956KBI8-F1
#
_cell.length_a   1.000
_cell.length_b   1.000
_cell.length_c   1.000
_cell.angle_alpha   90.00
_cell.angle_beta   90.00
_cell.angle_gamma   90.00
#
_symmetry.space_group_name_H-M   'P 1'
#
loop_
_entity.id
_entity.type
_entity.pdbx_description
1 polymer ?
#
loop_
_entity_poly.entity_id
_entity_poly.type
_entity_poly.pdbx_seq_one_letter_code
_entity_poly.pdbx_strand_id
1 'polypeptide(L)'
;GLEVVALPSVDEASGAPSQPCGDAACTVALAARHDASHVVDLQVIAADRDYELVLRARDGESGEATASVVGRCEICSLPDLQATVREKGVELAAALTYEPAPPHLRVVSSPPGARVVLDDATVGQAPLELEVEEGSHQLELHLDGYKSTRRVVEVRGELSTADFILVATPPPPRSLLEPAGAAAIAVGAAAAIVGAVFVGLDSTPYRARCDGADVDADGDCRFRYNTLAGGVTSLAVGGALLAAGVGMFVVGRRRNAARRGRAGVDVGAGQVALTWTGRF
;
A
#
# COMPACT_ATOMS: atom_id res chain seq x y z
N GLY A 1 26.72 -17.88 30.31
CA GLY A 1 27.90 -18.69 29.95
C GLY A 1 27.45 -20.12 29.95
N LEU A 2 27.77 -20.90 28.92
CA LEU A 2 27.40 -22.31 28.83
C LEU A 2 28.27 -23.10 29.85
N GLU A 3 27.66 -23.68 30.88
CA GLU A 3 28.36 -24.59 31.80
C GLU A 3 28.18 -26.02 31.30
N VAL A 4 29.29 -26.67 30.95
CA VAL A 4 29.28 -28.04 30.41
C VAL A 4 29.64 -29.01 31.51
N VAL A 5 28.67 -29.79 31.96
CA VAL A 5 28.87 -30.88 32.94
C VAL A 5 29.02 -32.19 32.17
N ALA A 6 30.24 -32.71 32.10
CA ALA A 6 30.50 -34.01 31.51
C ALA A 6 30.10 -35.11 32.51
N LEU A 7 29.16 -35.96 32.12
CA LEU A 7 28.77 -37.11 32.94
C LEU A 7 29.75 -38.26 32.73
N PRO A 8 30.22 -38.92 33.81
CA PRO A 8 31.06 -40.09 33.70
C PRO A 8 30.31 -41.26 33.06
N SER A 9 31.03 -42.12 32.35
CA SER A 9 30.49 -43.37 31.75
C SER A 9 30.08 -44.43 32.78
N VAL A 10 30.33 -44.16 34.07
CA VAL A 10 29.99 -45.00 35.20
C VAL A 10 29.34 -44.09 36.24
N ASP A 11 28.16 -44.48 36.71
CA ASP A 11 27.44 -43.72 37.72
C ASP A 11 28.14 -43.92 39.08
N GLU A 12 28.86 -42.90 39.55
CA GLU A 12 29.72 -42.99 40.75
C GLU A 12 28.94 -43.38 42.02
N ALA A 13 27.63 -43.14 42.05
CA ALA A 13 26.77 -43.49 43.18
C ALA A 13 26.35 -44.98 43.18
N SER A 14 26.31 -45.65 42.03
CA SER A 14 25.75 -47.01 41.90
C SER A 14 26.74 -48.04 41.35
N GLY A 15 27.85 -47.62 40.76
CA GLY A 15 28.83 -48.50 40.11
C GLY A 15 28.28 -49.23 38.88
N ALA A 16 27.04 -48.93 38.46
CA ALA A 16 26.41 -49.51 37.29
C ALA A 16 26.85 -48.75 36.01
N PRO A 17 26.97 -49.43 34.86
CA PRO A 17 27.10 -48.73 33.58
C PRO A 17 25.87 -47.83 33.41
N SER A 18 26.10 -46.52 33.23
CA SER A 18 25.02 -45.60 32.93
C SER A 18 24.42 -46.02 31.59
N GLN A 19 23.13 -46.36 31.58
CA GLN A 19 22.45 -46.66 30.34
C GLN A 19 22.46 -45.39 29.50
N PRO A 20 22.92 -45.43 28.23
CA PRO A 20 22.95 -44.24 27.41
C PRO A 20 21.53 -43.69 27.28
N CYS A 21 21.30 -42.45 27.69
CA CYS A 21 20.01 -41.78 27.51
C CYS A 21 19.74 -41.62 26.02
N GLY A 22 18.86 -42.46 25.47
CA GLY A 22 18.47 -42.44 24.05
C GLY A 22 17.05 -41.95 23.79
N ASP A 23 16.22 -41.83 24.83
CA ASP A 23 14.81 -41.45 24.75
C ASP A 23 14.51 -40.18 25.56
N ALA A 24 13.38 -39.54 25.22
CA ALA A 24 12.96 -38.29 25.85
C ALA A 24 12.75 -38.41 27.36
N ALA A 25 12.25 -39.55 27.84
CA ALA A 25 12.02 -39.78 29.28
C ALA A 25 13.34 -39.78 30.08
N CYS A 26 14.41 -40.40 29.54
CA CYS A 26 15.72 -40.37 30.18
C CYS A 26 16.30 -38.96 30.17
N THR A 27 16.15 -38.21 29.08
CA THR A 27 16.60 -36.82 28.95
C THR A 27 16.00 -35.93 30.04
N VAL A 28 14.68 -35.95 30.21
CA VAL A 28 13.97 -35.12 31.21
C VAL A 28 14.41 -35.48 32.63
N ALA A 29 14.52 -36.78 32.94
CA ALA A 29 14.95 -37.23 34.26
C ALA A 29 16.42 -36.89 34.57
N LEU A 30 17.28 -36.82 33.54
CA LEU A 30 18.69 -36.45 33.68
C LEU A 30 18.85 -34.93 33.83
N ALA A 31 18.12 -34.15 33.02
CA ALA A 31 18.07 -32.69 33.10
C ALA A 31 17.63 -32.22 34.49
N ALA A 32 16.54 -32.80 35.04
CA ALA A 32 16.03 -32.45 36.37
C ALA A 32 17.00 -32.78 37.52
N ARG A 33 17.82 -33.83 37.37
CA ARG A 33 18.81 -34.22 38.39
C ARG A 33 20.01 -33.28 38.47
N HIS A 34 20.33 -32.61 37.35
CA HIS A 34 21.52 -31.77 37.22
C HIS A 34 21.19 -30.30 36.98
N ASP A 35 19.93 -29.89 37.12
CA ASP A 35 19.44 -28.52 36.86
C ASP A 35 19.88 -28.00 35.48
N ALA A 36 19.87 -28.90 34.48
CA ALA A 36 20.38 -28.62 33.15
C ALA A 36 19.23 -28.23 32.19
N SER A 37 19.42 -27.15 31.45
CA SER A 37 18.46 -26.74 30.40
C SER A 37 18.51 -27.64 29.17
N HIS A 38 19.69 -28.21 28.88
CA HIS A 38 19.91 -29.08 27.74
C HIS A 38 20.76 -30.29 28.13
N VAL A 39 20.49 -31.42 27.50
CA VAL A 39 21.29 -32.65 27.62
C VAL A 39 21.82 -32.99 26.23
N VAL A 40 23.12 -33.25 26.13
CA VAL A 40 23.75 -33.65 24.87
C VAL A 40 24.03 -35.16 24.89
N ASP A 41 23.42 -35.89 23.96
CA ASP A 41 23.74 -37.30 23.70
C ASP A 41 24.74 -37.43 22.55
N LEU A 42 25.74 -38.31 22.72
CA LEU A 42 26.67 -38.72 21.68
C LEU A 42 26.40 -40.18 21.34
N GLN A 43 25.98 -40.42 20.10
CA GLN A 43 25.85 -41.76 19.55
C GLN A 43 26.98 -42.02 18.56
N VAL A 44 27.73 -43.09 18.74
CA VAL A 44 28.79 -43.53 17.81
C VAL A 44 28.38 -44.85 17.17
N ILE A 45 28.25 -44.87 15.86
CA ILE A 45 27.94 -46.05 15.04
C ILE A 45 29.22 -46.44 14.32
N ALA A 46 29.69 -47.67 14.55
CA ALA A 46 30.89 -48.20 13.91
C ALA A 46 30.52 -49.19 12.79
N ALA A 47 31.10 -48.98 11.61
CA ALA A 47 31.03 -49.90 10.48
C ALA A 47 32.46 -50.18 9.99
N ASP A 48 33.01 -51.35 10.36
CA ASP A 48 34.40 -51.73 10.12
C ASP A 48 35.43 -50.72 10.70
N ARG A 49 35.98 -49.84 9.85
CA ARG A 49 36.95 -48.81 10.25
C ARG A 49 36.39 -47.40 10.17
N ASP A 50 35.12 -47.27 9.81
CA ASP A 50 34.44 -46.00 9.66
C ASP A 50 33.53 -45.77 10.87
N TYR A 51 33.58 -44.54 11.39
CA TYR A 51 32.75 -44.13 12.50
C TYR A 51 31.83 -43.00 12.04
N GLU A 52 30.54 -43.19 12.28
CA GLU A 52 29.53 -42.14 12.18
C GLU A 52 29.14 -41.73 13.59
N LEU A 53 29.25 -40.45 13.89
CA LEU A 53 28.95 -39.89 15.19
C LEU A 53 27.84 -38.85 15.06
N VAL A 54 26.83 -38.99 15.92
CA VAL A 54 25.66 -38.12 15.98
C VAL A 54 25.66 -37.49 17.36
N LEU A 55 25.88 -36.18 17.42
CA LEU A 55 25.68 -35.40 18.63
C LEU A 55 24.29 -34.78 18.54
N ARG A 56 23.46 -34.98 19.55
CA ARG A 56 22.12 -34.37 19.64
C ARG A 56 22.03 -33.57 20.91
N ALA A 57 21.66 -32.31 20.81
CA ALA A 57 21.19 -31.53 21.95
C ALA A 57 19.69 -31.75 22.09
N ARG A 58 19.25 -32.05 23.30
CA ARG A 58 17.84 -32.19 23.65
C ARG A 58 17.46 -31.20 24.72
N ASP A 59 16.26 -30.66 24.59
CA ASP A 59 15.67 -29.78 25.60
C ASP A 59 15.37 -30.58 26.88
N GLY A 60 15.72 -30.01 28.04
CA GLY A 60 15.61 -30.68 29.34
C GLY A 60 14.17 -30.83 29.85
N GLU A 61 13.23 -30.05 29.32
CA GLU A 61 11.83 -30.05 29.76
C GLU A 61 10.96 -30.97 28.89
N SER A 62 11.15 -30.92 27.57
CA SER A 62 10.41 -31.72 26.58
C SER A 62 11.10 -33.02 26.17
N GLY A 63 12.43 -33.09 26.27
CA GLY A 63 13.24 -34.22 25.76
C GLY A 63 13.38 -34.27 24.23
N GLU A 64 12.83 -33.28 23.51
CA GLU A 64 12.89 -33.18 22.06
C GLU A 64 14.27 -32.70 21.60
N ALA A 65 14.72 -33.18 20.43
CA ALA A 65 16.02 -32.78 19.88
C ALA A 65 15.94 -31.36 19.30
N THR A 66 16.66 -30.42 19.91
CA THR A 66 16.69 -29.00 19.49
C THR A 66 17.76 -28.72 18.45
N ALA A 67 18.86 -29.48 18.44
CA ALA A 67 19.88 -29.43 17.41
C ALA A 67 20.58 -30.78 17.27
N SER A 68 21.02 -31.12 16.06
CA SER A 68 21.82 -32.33 15.83
C SER A 68 22.91 -32.09 14.80
N VAL A 69 24.10 -32.61 15.08
CA VAL A 69 25.23 -32.54 14.17
C VAL A 69 25.75 -33.94 13.92
N VAL A 70 25.95 -34.27 12.64
CA VAL A 70 26.53 -35.55 12.21
C VAL A 70 27.96 -35.32 11.78
N GLY A 71 28.88 -36.09 12.33
CA GLY A 71 30.26 -36.17 11.88
C GLY A 71 30.55 -37.57 11.35
N ARG A 72 31.29 -37.62 10.25
CA ARG A 72 31.77 -38.86 9.63
C ARG A 72 33.28 -38.88 9.68
N CYS A 73 33.83 -40.02 10.03
CA CYS A 73 35.24 -40.23 10.26
C CYS A 73 35.64 -41.54 9.56
N GLU A 74 36.19 -41.41 8.35
CA GLU A 74 36.59 -42.55 7.52
C GLU A 74 37.97 -43.06 7.94
N ILE A 75 38.10 -44.35 8.21
CA ILE A 75 39.36 -45.02 8.60
C ILE A 75 40.10 -44.28 9.73
N CYS A 76 39.48 -44.13 10.90
CA CYS A 76 40.05 -43.29 11.95
C CYS A 76 40.35 -44.00 13.27
N SER A 77 41.34 -43.47 14.02
CA SER A 77 41.78 -43.99 15.31
C SER A 77 41.05 -43.31 16.48
N LEU A 78 41.14 -43.86 17.69
CA LEU A 78 40.50 -43.27 18.89
C LEU A 78 40.88 -41.80 19.14
N PRO A 79 42.14 -41.36 18.99
CA PRO A 79 42.50 -39.94 19.08
C PRO A 79 41.81 -39.06 18.03
N ASP A 80 41.66 -39.56 16.80
CA ASP A 80 41.00 -38.82 15.72
C ASP A 80 39.52 -38.65 16.02
N LEU A 81 38.87 -39.71 16.53
CA LEU A 81 37.49 -39.68 17.01
C LEU A 81 37.27 -38.58 18.05
N GLN A 82 38.18 -38.44 19.02
CA GLN A 82 38.09 -37.39 20.05
C GLN A 82 38.29 -35.98 19.48
N ALA A 83 39.09 -35.83 18.43
CA ALA A 83 39.24 -34.55 17.75
C ALA A 83 37.94 -34.18 17.02
N THR A 84 37.33 -35.13 16.30
CA THR A 84 36.05 -34.92 15.61
C THR A 84 34.91 -34.61 16.58
N VAL A 85 34.80 -35.31 17.71
CA VAL A 85 33.78 -35.00 18.73
C VAL A 85 33.93 -33.58 19.26
N ARG A 86 35.16 -33.11 19.49
CA ARG A 86 35.40 -31.73 19.95
C ARG A 86 35.00 -30.70 18.90
N GLU A 87 35.37 -30.93 17.64
CA GLU A 87 34.99 -30.06 16.52
C GLU A 87 33.46 -29.96 16.39
N LYS A 88 32.76 -31.09 16.37
CA LYS A 88 31.30 -31.14 16.27
C LYS A 88 30.59 -30.61 17.51
N GLY A 89 31.22 -30.71 18.68
CA GLY A 89 30.71 -30.09 19.92
C GLY A 89 30.70 -28.56 19.85
N VAL A 90 31.70 -27.93 19.22
CA VAL A 90 31.72 -26.47 18.99
C VAL A 90 30.63 -26.05 18.00
N GLU A 91 30.44 -26.84 16.93
CA GLU A 91 29.37 -26.61 15.95
C GLU A 91 27.97 -26.71 16.60
N LEU A 92 27.74 -27.74 17.41
CA LEU A 92 26.49 -27.90 18.15
C LEU A 92 26.26 -26.77 19.15
N ALA A 93 27.30 -26.33 19.87
CA ALA A 93 27.21 -25.21 20.79
C ALA A 93 26.85 -23.90 20.07
N ALA A 94 27.42 -23.66 18.88
CA ALA A 94 27.06 -22.50 18.06
C ALA A 94 25.59 -22.56 17.62
N ALA A 95 25.11 -23.73 17.19
CA ALA A 95 23.72 -23.93 16.78
C ALA A 95 22.73 -23.66 17.92
N LEU A 96 23.05 -24.03 19.16
CA LEU A 96 22.22 -23.77 20.34
C LEU A 96 22.15 -22.28 20.73
N THR A 97 23.11 -21.47 20.29
CA THR A 97 23.16 -20.03 20.58
C THR A 97 22.76 -19.15 19.39
N TYR A 98 22.47 -19.77 18.24
CA TYR A 98 22.10 -19.03 17.04
C TYR A 98 20.64 -18.59 17.13
N GLU A 99 20.43 -17.31 17.40
CA GLU A 99 19.14 -16.66 17.17
C GLU A 99 19.10 -16.20 15.70
N PRO A 100 18.21 -16.74 14.86
CA PRO A 100 18.06 -16.24 13.51
C PRO A 100 17.67 -14.76 13.56
N ALA A 101 18.30 -13.94 12.72
CA ALA A 101 17.89 -12.55 12.55
C ALA A 101 16.42 -12.51 12.14
N PRO A 102 15.62 -11.58 12.68
CA PRO A 102 14.22 -11.53 12.33
C PRO A 102 14.08 -11.20 10.83
N PRO A 103 13.06 -11.74 10.16
CA PRO A 103 12.90 -11.59 8.71
C PRO A 103 12.61 -10.13 8.35
N HIS A 104 13.20 -9.68 7.25
CA HIS A 104 12.93 -8.35 6.71
C HIS A 104 12.14 -8.44 5.41
N LEU A 105 11.18 -7.53 5.24
CA LEU A 105 10.41 -7.35 4.02
C LEU A 105 10.74 -6.00 3.39
N ARG A 106 11.29 -6.03 2.18
CA ARG A 106 11.56 -4.84 1.36
C ARG A 106 10.46 -4.65 0.32
N VAL A 107 9.71 -3.56 0.45
CA VAL A 107 8.62 -3.22 -0.47
C VAL A 107 9.07 -2.09 -1.40
N VAL A 108 8.99 -2.32 -2.70
CA VAL A 108 9.35 -1.34 -3.73
C VAL A 108 8.16 -1.11 -4.65
N SER A 109 7.89 0.17 -4.96
CA SER A 109 6.85 0.54 -5.91
C SER A 109 7.41 1.35 -7.07
N SER A 110 6.85 1.13 -8.26
CA SER A 110 7.05 1.95 -9.44
C SER A 110 5.67 2.49 -9.89
N PRO A 111 5.39 3.79 -9.71
CA PRO A 111 6.28 4.85 -9.19
C PRO A 111 6.54 4.76 -7.67
N PRO A 112 7.61 5.41 -7.15
CA PRO A 112 7.87 5.49 -5.71
C PRO A 112 6.86 6.41 -5.00
N GLY A 113 6.81 6.33 -3.67
CA GLY A 113 5.93 7.13 -2.80
C GLY A 113 4.55 6.51 -2.55
N ALA A 114 4.34 5.25 -2.96
CA ALA A 114 3.09 4.56 -2.67
C ALA A 114 2.97 4.25 -1.18
N ARG A 115 1.84 4.56 -0.56
CA ARG A 115 1.52 4.16 0.80
C ARG A 115 1.39 2.64 0.86
N VAL A 116 2.07 2.02 1.82
CA VAL A 116 2.09 0.58 2.03
C VAL A 116 1.25 0.24 3.25
N VAL A 117 0.33 -0.69 3.07
CA VAL A 117 -0.50 -1.30 4.12
C VAL A 117 -0.12 -2.77 4.20
N LEU A 118 0.26 -3.24 5.39
CA LEU A 118 0.59 -4.63 5.70
C LEU A 118 -0.43 -5.12 6.73
N ASP A 119 -1.16 -6.20 6.41
CA ASP A 119 -2.16 -6.81 7.30
C ASP A 119 -3.12 -5.78 7.91
N ASP A 120 -3.70 -4.94 7.03
CA ASP A 120 -4.63 -3.86 7.35
C ASP A 120 -4.03 -2.69 8.18
N ALA A 121 -2.73 -2.70 8.49
CA ALA A 121 -2.02 -1.61 9.17
C ALA A 121 -1.14 -0.79 8.20
N THR A 122 -1.21 0.54 8.27
CA THR A 122 -0.32 1.40 7.46
C THR A 122 1.08 1.42 8.05
N VAL A 123 2.06 0.93 7.30
CA VAL A 123 3.46 0.79 7.75
C VAL A 123 4.38 1.90 7.23
N GLY A 124 4.01 2.58 6.13
CA GLY A 124 4.82 3.67 5.58
C GLY A 124 4.60 3.93 4.10
N GLN A 125 5.66 4.36 3.41
CA GLN A 125 5.66 4.63 1.97
C GLN A 125 6.83 3.91 1.29
N ALA A 126 6.58 3.31 0.13
CA ALA A 126 7.60 2.60 -0.64
C ALA A 126 8.55 3.58 -1.36
N PRO A 127 9.86 3.27 -1.47
CA PRO A 127 10.51 2.06 -0.98
C PRO A 127 10.70 2.08 0.54
N LEU A 128 10.39 0.97 1.21
CA LEU A 128 10.63 0.79 2.64
C LEU A 128 11.06 -0.65 2.95
N GLU A 129 11.76 -0.80 4.07
CA GLU A 129 12.19 -2.08 4.62
C GLU A 129 11.75 -2.14 6.08
N LEU A 130 11.14 -3.24 6.48
CA LEU A 130 10.62 -3.43 7.82
C LEU A 130 10.79 -4.88 8.27
N GLU A 131 10.88 -5.09 9.57
CA GLU A 131 10.83 -6.40 10.20
C GLU A 131 9.40 -6.95 10.16
N VAL A 132 9.24 -8.20 9.73
CA VAL A 132 7.95 -8.89 9.61
C VAL A 132 8.13 -10.35 10.04
N GLU A 133 7.13 -10.91 10.72
CA GLU A 133 7.13 -12.33 11.06
C GLU A 133 7.25 -13.21 9.81
N GLU A 134 7.77 -14.43 9.96
CA GLU A 134 7.78 -15.39 8.85
C GLU A 134 6.36 -15.85 8.57
N GLY A 135 6.02 -15.94 7.28
CA GLY A 135 4.70 -16.42 6.87
C GLY A 135 4.08 -15.61 5.75
N SER A 136 2.76 -15.71 5.65
CA SER A 136 1.98 -15.10 4.59
C SER A 136 1.35 -13.80 5.06
N HIS A 137 1.65 -12.70 4.37
CA HIS A 137 1.16 -11.37 4.70
C HIS A 137 0.42 -10.74 3.53
N GLN A 138 -0.60 -9.94 3.83
CA GLN A 138 -1.36 -9.20 2.84
C GLN A 138 -0.79 -7.79 2.69
N LEU A 139 -0.23 -7.50 1.52
CA LEU A 139 0.20 -6.16 1.15
C LEU A 139 -0.85 -5.46 0.28
N GLU A 140 -1.12 -4.20 0.59
CA GLU A 140 -1.87 -3.29 -0.27
C GLU A 140 -1.10 -1.98 -0.46
N LEU A 141 -0.98 -1.55 -1.72
CA LEU A 141 -0.32 -0.30 -2.08
C LEU A 141 -1.33 0.70 -2.65
N HIS A 142 -1.22 1.94 -2.18
CA HIS A 142 -2.04 3.06 -2.62
C HIS A 142 -1.17 4.24 -3.06
N LEU A 143 -1.43 4.75 -4.26
CA LEU A 143 -0.80 5.97 -4.76
C LEU A 143 -1.84 6.81 -5.50
N ASP A 144 -1.83 8.12 -5.27
CA ASP A 144 -2.81 9.03 -5.85
C ASP A 144 -2.74 9.04 -7.38
N GLY A 145 -3.89 8.86 -8.03
CA GLY A 145 -3.97 8.74 -9.48
C GLY A 145 -3.59 7.37 -10.02
N TYR A 146 -3.34 6.38 -9.17
CA TYR A 146 -3.07 4.99 -9.55
C TYR A 146 -4.12 4.04 -8.96
N LYS A 147 -4.33 2.90 -9.60
CA LYS A 147 -5.19 1.84 -9.10
C LYS A 147 -4.51 1.17 -7.90
N SER A 148 -5.25 0.92 -6.81
CA SER A 148 -4.73 0.15 -5.69
C SER A 148 -4.46 -1.30 -6.09
N THR A 149 -3.35 -1.83 -5.58
CA THR A 149 -2.92 -3.20 -5.84
C THR A 149 -2.78 -3.93 -4.53
N ARG A 150 -3.46 -5.06 -4.41
CA ARG A 150 -3.42 -5.96 -3.25
C ARG A 150 -2.80 -7.29 -3.67
N ARG A 151 -1.84 -7.79 -2.89
CA ARG A 151 -1.13 -9.04 -3.16
C ARG A 151 -0.76 -9.72 -1.84
N VAL A 152 -0.87 -11.05 -1.82
CA VAL A 152 -0.31 -11.85 -0.73
C VAL A 152 1.17 -12.11 -1.03
N VAL A 153 2.02 -11.81 -0.07
CA VAL A 153 3.47 -12.08 -0.13
C VAL A 153 3.83 -13.11 0.94
N GLU A 154 4.89 -13.86 0.67
CA GLU A 154 5.42 -14.85 1.60
C GLU A 154 6.81 -14.39 2.05
N VAL A 155 6.95 -14.17 3.35
CA VAL A 155 8.19 -13.75 3.99
C VAL A 155 8.88 -15.01 4.51
N ARG A 156 10.10 -15.24 4.02
CA ARG A 156 10.94 -16.39 4.38
C ARG A 156 12.41 -15.98 4.39
N GLY A 157 13.16 -16.46 5.39
CA GLY A 157 14.59 -16.19 5.50
C GLY A 157 14.89 -14.73 5.87
N GLU A 158 16.12 -14.29 5.63
CA GLU A 158 16.62 -13.01 6.15
C GLU A 158 16.01 -11.78 5.46
N LEU A 159 15.87 -11.80 4.12
CA LEU A 159 15.34 -10.68 3.34
C LEU A 159 14.44 -11.14 2.19
N SER A 160 13.17 -10.75 2.22
CA SER A 160 12.20 -10.95 1.14
C SER A 160 11.91 -9.61 0.44
N THR A 161 11.89 -9.59 -0.89
CA THR A 161 11.63 -8.38 -1.69
C THR A 161 10.32 -8.50 -2.47
N ALA A 162 9.48 -7.47 -2.38
CA ALA A 162 8.20 -7.38 -3.07
C ALA A 162 8.13 -6.14 -3.98
N ASP A 163 8.18 -6.38 -5.29
CA ASP A 163 8.08 -5.34 -6.31
C ASP A 163 6.65 -5.15 -6.82
N PHE A 164 6.23 -3.89 -6.91
CA PHE A 164 4.91 -3.49 -7.39
C PHE A 164 5.01 -2.48 -8.52
N ILE A 165 4.29 -2.75 -9.61
CA ILE A 165 4.08 -1.80 -10.71
C ILE A 165 2.66 -1.29 -10.62
N LEU A 166 2.49 0.01 -10.41
CA LEU A 166 1.19 0.64 -10.27
C LEU A 166 0.68 1.12 -11.62
N VAL A 167 -0.60 0.88 -11.87
CA VAL A 167 -1.27 1.28 -13.12
C VAL A 167 -1.98 2.61 -12.90
N ALA A 168 -1.64 3.62 -13.71
CA ALA A 168 -2.28 4.92 -13.64
C ALA A 168 -3.78 4.81 -13.98
N THR A 169 -4.60 5.49 -13.20
CA THR A 169 -6.04 5.62 -13.45
C THR A 169 -6.23 6.75 -14.45
N PRO A 170 -6.93 6.53 -15.59
CA PRO A 170 -7.14 7.58 -16.56
C PRO A 170 -7.92 8.74 -15.93
N PRO A 171 -7.53 10.00 -16.16
CA PRO A 171 -8.26 11.14 -15.61
C PRO A 171 -9.68 11.14 -16.16
N PRO A 172 -10.70 11.49 -15.35
CA PRO A 172 -12.06 11.54 -15.82
C PRO A 172 -12.19 12.58 -16.96
N PRO A 173 -13.03 12.33 -17.97
CA PRO A 173 -13.17 13.23 -19.11
C PRO A 173 -13.61 14.61 -18.65
N ARG A 174 -12.94 15.67 -19.11
CA ARG A 174 -13.29 17.06 -18.76
C ARG A 174 -14.72 17.35 -19.21
N SER A 175 -15.55 17.80 -18.27
CA SER A 175 -16.92 18.21 -18.57
C SER A 175 -16.90 19.56 -19.27
N LEU A 176 -17.28 19.60 -20.55
CA LEU A 176 -17.46 20.84 -21.32
C LEU A 176 -18.74 21.60 -20.93
N LEU A 177 -19.55 21.03 -20.05
CA LEU A 177 -20.84 21.58 -19.63
C LEU A 177 -20.69 22.97 -18.97
N GLU A 178 -19.67 23.17 -18.14
CA GLU A 178 -19.42 24.46 -17.48
C GLU A 178 -19.00 25.56 -18.46
N PRO A 179 -17.95 25.39 -19.30
CA PRO A 179 -17.58 26.42 -20.28
C PRO A 179 -18.63 26.63 -21.36
N ALA A 180 -19.33 25.58 -21.81
CA ALA A 180 -20.42 25.71 -22.78
C ALA A 180 -21.63 26.46 -22.19
N GLY A 181 -21.96 26.22 -20.93
CA GLY A 181 -22.99 26.97 -20.21
C GLY A 181 -22.64 28.46 -20.08
N ALA A 182 -21.40 28.79 -19.71
CA ALA A 182 -20.93 30.17 -19.62
C ALA A 182 -20.98 30.89 -20.98
N ALA A 183 -20.56 30.22 -22.06
CA ALA A 183 -20.64 30.76 -23.41
C ALA A 183 -22.10 31.02 -23.86
N ALA A 184 -23.00 30.05 -23.61
CA ALA A 184 -24.42 30.21 -23.94
C ALA A 184 -25.07 31.38 -23.17
N ILE A 185 -24.69 31.58 -21.90
CA ILE A 185 -25.15 32.74 -21.12
C ILE A 185 -24.68 34.05 -21.76
N ALA A 186 -23.41 34.15 -22.14
CA ALA A 186 -22.85 35.35 -22.75
C ALA A 186 -23.53 35.68 -24.09
N VAL A 187 -23.72 34.68 -24.95
CA VAL A 187 -24.42 34.85 -26.24
C VAL A 187 -25.89 35.23 -26.01
N GLY A 188 -26.57 34.56 -25.08
CA GLY A 188 -27.96 34.85 -24.75
C GLY A 188 -28.16 36.26 -24.21
N ALA A 189 -27.26 36.75 -23.35
CA ALA A 189 -27.29 38.12 -22.84
C ALA A 189 -27.05 39.15 -23.94
N ALA A 190 -26.08 38.92 -24.83
CA ALA A 190 -25.83 39.80 -25.97
C ALA A 190 -27.04 39.87 -26.92
N ALA A 191 -27.66 38.73 -27.23
CA ALA A 191 -28.88 38.68 -28.03
C ALA A 191 -30.03 39.42 -27.35
N ALA A 192 -30.23 39.24 -26.04
CA ALA A 192 -31.27 39.96 -25.30
C ALA A 192 -31.08 41.49 -25.33
N ILE A 193 -29.84 41.97 -25.22
CA ILE A 193 -29.50 43.40 -25.33
C ILE A 193 -29.86 43.92 -26.73
N VAL A 194 -29.43 43.22 -27.79
CA VAL A 194 -29.75 43.61 -29.17
C VAL A 194 -31.26 43.62 -29.41
N GLY A 195 -31.97 42.59 -28.94
CA GLY A 195 -33.42 42.51 -29.03
C GLY A 195 -34.13 43.66 -28.32
N ALA A 196 -33.69 44.03 -27.11
CA ALA A 196 -34.23 45.18 -26.38
C ALA A 196 -34.00 46.51 -27.12
N VAL A 197 -32.81 46.71 -27.71
CA VAL A 197 -32.53 47.88 -28.55
C VAL A 197 -33.44 47.93 -29.77
N PHE A 198 -33.68 46.80 -30.43
CA PHE A 198 -34.57 46.73 -31.58
C PHE A 198 -36.04 46.98 -31.23
N VAL A 199 -36.50 46.53 -30.06
CA VAL A 199 -37.83 46.88 -29.56
C VAL A 199 -37.92 48.37 -29.22
N GLY A 200 -36.89 48.95 -28.60
CA GLY A 200 -36.86 50.37 -28.25
C GLY A 200 -36.77 51.31 -29.45
N LEU A 201 -36.14 50.87 -30.55
CA LEU A 201 -36.07 51.61 -31.81
C LEU A 201 -37.33 51.45 -32.65
N ASP A 202 -38.17 50.45 -32.38
CA ASP A 202 -39.36 50.20 -33.17
C ASP A 202 -40.29 51.42 -33.15
N SER A 203 -40.87 51.74 -34.31
CA SER A 203 -41.71 52.93 -34.52
C SER A 203 -41.03 54.30 -34.33
N THR A 204 -39.73 54.35 -34.03
CA THR A 204 -39.00 55.63 -33.97
C THR A 204 -38.78 56.19 -35.38
N PRO A 205 -38.88 57.52 -35.57
CA PRO A 205 -38.75 58.15 -36.87
C PRO A 205 -37.30 58.13 -37.37
N TYR A 206 -37.10 57.77 -38.64
CA TYR A 206 -35.80 57.74 -39.30
C TYR A 206 -35.41 59.14 -39.80
N ARG A 207 -34.87 59.97 -38.88
CA ARG A 207 -34.56 61.39 -39.14
C ARG A 207 -33.58 61.65 -40.29
N ALA A 208 -32.78 60.66 -40.70
CA ALA A 208 -31.81 60.82 -41.78
C ALA A 208 -32.42 60.89 -43.20
N ARG A 209 -33.69 60.49 -43.37
CA ARG A 209 -34.45 60.66 -44.63
C ARG A 209 -35.84 61.25 -44.36
N CYS A 210 -35.90 62.17 -43.41
CA CYS A 210 -37.15 62.82 -43.06
C CYS A 210 -37.03 64.32 -43.29
N ASP A 211 -37.22 64.73 -44.55
CA ASP A 211 -37.26 66.12 -44.97
C ASP A 211 -38.44 66.38 -45.92
N GLY A 212 -38.86 67.64 -46.00
CA GLY A 212 -39.90 68.10 -46.92
C GLY A 212 -41.23 67.35 -46.80
N ALA A 213 -41.59 66.63 -47.88
CA ALA A 213 -42.89 65.98 -48.05
C ALA A 213 -43.09 64.69 -47.21
N ASP A 214 -42.06 64.23 -46.51
CA ASP A 214 -42.08 62.98 -45.74
C ASP A 214 -42.45 63.18 -44.25
N VAL A 215 -42.80 64.40 -43.86
CA VAL A 215 -43.34 64.78 -42.54
C VAL A 215 -44.80 65.18 -42.69
N ASP A 216 -45.71 64.55 -41.95
CA ASP A 216 -47.13 64.89 -41.98
C ASP A 216 -47.45 66.17 -41.17
N ALA A 217 -48.73 66.57 -41.19
CA ALA A 217 -49.19 67.80 -40.53
C ALA A 217 -49.04 67.76 -38.99
N ASP A 218 -48.92 66.57 -38.41
CA ASP A 218 -48.74 66.34 -36.97
C ASP A 218 -47.25 66.26 -36.58
N GLY A 219 -46.34 66.42 -37.56
CA GLY A 219 -44.90 66.35 -37.36
C GLY A 219 -44.34 64.92 -37.33
N ASP A 220 -45.14 63.94 -37.72
CA ASP A 220 -44.79 62.54 -37.73
C ASP A 220 -44.11 62.13 -39.05
N CYS A 221 -43.00 61.41 -38.93
CA CYS A 221 -42.23 60.97 -40.08
C CYS A 221 -42.84 59.72 -40.74
N ARG A 222 -42.90 59.70 -42.07
CA ARG A 222 -43.35 58.56 -42.88
C ARG A 222 -42.45 57.32 -42.73
N PHE A 223 -41.14 57.51 -42.69
CA PHE A 223 -40.18 56.41 -42.55
C PHE A 223 -39.88 56.13 -41.07
N ARG A 224 -40.49 55.06 -40.54
CA ARG A 224 -40.22 54.56 -39.19
C ARG A 224 -39.46 53.24 -39.25
N TYR A 225 -38.63 52.97 -38.25
CA TYR A 225 -38.01 51.65 -38.13
C TYR A 225 -39.07 50.59 -37.86
N ASN A 226 -39.03 49.49 -38.63
CA ASN A 226 -39.82 48.29 -38.39
C ASN A 226 -38.88 47.18 -37.92
N THR A 227 -38.60 47.18 -36.62
CA THR A 227 -37.64 46.27 -36.00
C THR A 227 -38.29 45.38 -34.96
N LEU A 228 -39.60 45.50 -34.72
CA LEU A 228 -40.35 44.71 -33.73
C LEU A 228 -40.15 43.21 -33.91
N ALA A 229 -40.30 42.70 -35.13
CA ALA A 229 -40.12 41.27 -35.41
C ALA A 229 -38.68 40.81 -35.09
N GLY A 230 -37.68 41.63 -35.43
CA GLY A 230 -36.28 41.36 -35.09
C GLY A 230 -36.01 41.43 -33.58
N GLY A 231 -36.62 42.39 -32.90
CA GLY A 231 -36.52 42.55 -31.45
C GLY A 231 -37.12 41.37 -30.68
N VAL A 232 -38.35 40.99 -31.00
CA VAL A 232 -39.07 39.88 -30.35
C VAL A 232 -38.36 38.54 -30.58
N THR A 233 -37.92 38.28 -31.81
CA THR A 233 -37.19 37.04 -32.14
C THR A 233 -35.85 36.97 -31.41
N SER A 234 -35.10 38.07 -31.38
CA SER A 234 -33.82 38.14 -30.68
C SER A 234 -33.99 37.95 -29.16
N LEU A 235 -35.00 38.56 -28.55
CA LEU A 235 -35.34 38.36 -27.13
C LEU A 235 -35.72 36.91 -26.82
N ALA A 236 -36.54 36.27 -27.68
CA ALA A 236 -36.94 34.89 -27.50
C ALA A 236 -35.75 33.92 -27.57
N VAL A 237 -34.87 34.10 -28.57
CA VAL A 237 -33.64 33.30 -28.71
C VAL A 237 -32.68 33.56 -27.55
N GLY A 238 -32.49 34.82 -27.15
CA GLY A 238 -31.66 35.20 -26.01
C GLY A 238 -32.14 34.58 -24.70
N GLY A 239 -33.45 34.64 -24.43
CA GLY A 239 -34.06 34.03 -23.25
C GLY A 239 -33.90 32.50 -23.20
N ALA A 240 -34.08 31.82 -24.34
CA ALA A 240 -33.88 30.38 -24.42
C ALA A 240 -32.41 29.98 -24.17
N LEU A 241 -31.46 30.71 -24.74
CA LEU A 241 -30.02 30.47 -24.54
C LEU A 241 -29.59 30.74 -23.09
N LEU A 242 -30.13 31.77 -22.43
CA LEU A 242 -29.87 32.04 -21.03
C LEU A 242 -30.37 30.90 -20.13
N ALA A 243 -31.61 30.44 -20.32
CA ALA A 243 -32.17 29.36 -19.52
C ALA A 243 -31.38 28.04 -19.68
N ALA A 244 -31.07 27.66 -20.93
CA ALA A 244 -30.27 26.48 -21.23
C ALA A 244 -28.83 26.63 -20.69
N GLY A 245 -28.22 27.80 -20.88
CA GLY A 245 -26.85 28.10 -20.44
C GLY A 245 -26.70 28.05 -18.92
N VAL A 246 -27.63 28.64 -18.16
CA VAL A 246 -27.64 28.57 -16.69
C VAL A 246 -27.81 27.13 -16.20
N GLY A 247 -28.74 26.37 -16.79
CA GLY A 247 -28.92 24.95 -16.44
C GLY A 247 -27.64 24.14 -16.67
N MET A 248 -27.01 24.32 -17.83
CA MET A 248 -25.77 23.65 -18.21
C MET A 248 -24.60 24.03 -17.28
N PHE A 249 -24.47 25.32 -16.94
CA PHE A 249 -23.45 25.84 -16.04
C PHE A 249 -23.59 25.29 -14.61
N VAL A 250 -24.82 25.30 -14.06
CA VAL A 250 -25.08 24.79 -12.70
C VAL A 250 -24.81 23.28 -12.62
N VAL A 251 -25.27 22.50 -13.60
CA VAL A 251 -25.02 21.06 -13.65
C VAL A 251 -23.52 20.79 -13.82
N GLY A 252 -22.84 21.55 -14.70
CA GLY A 252 -21.40 21.46 -14.91
C GLY A 252 -20.61 21.72 -13.64
N ARG A 253 -20.94 22.80 -12.93
CA ARG A 253 -20.30 23.18 -11.67
C ARG A 253 -20.54 22.15 -10.56
N ARG A 254 -21.75 21.61 -10.44
CA ARG A 254 -22.05 20.53 -9.47
C ARG A 254 -21.26 19.25 -9.78
N ARG A 255 -21.17 18.85 -11.05
CA ARG A 255 -20.37 17.68 -11.47
C ARG A 255 -18.87 17.87 -11.21
N ASN A 256 -18.34 19.06 -11.49
CA ASN A 256 -16.94 19.39 -11.20
C ASN A 256 -16.66 19.46 -9.69
N ALA A 257 -17.57 20.00 -8.90
CA ALA A 257 -17.46 20.03 -7.45
C ALA A 257 -17.50 18.62 -6.84
N ALA A 258 -18.33 17.71 -7.37
CA ALA A 258 -18.36 16.32 -6.94
C ALA A 258 -17.08 15.54 -7.29
N ARG A 259 -16.38 15.95 -8.36
CA ARG A 259 -15.13 15.31 -8.82
C ARG A 259 -13.87 15.83 -8.12
N ARG A 260 -13.89 17.08 -7.64
CA ARG A 260 -12.82 17.59 -6.78
C ARG A 260 -13.00 16.95 -5.40
N GLY A 261 -12.30 15.85 -5.13
CA GLY A 261 -12.24 15.30 -3.77
C GLY A 261 -11.82 16.39 -2.79
N ARG A 262 -12.43 16.36 -1.60
CA ARG A 262 -12.13 17.35 -0.56
C ARG A 262 -10.80 16.95 0.07
N ALA A 263 -9.77 17.75 -0.19
CA ALA A 263 -8.57 17.75 0.64
C ALA A 263 -8.93 18.42 1.97
N GLY A 264 -9.05 17.62 3.02
CA GLY A 264 -9.17 18.09 4.40
C GLY A 264 -7.82 17.99 5.07
N VAL A 265 -7.33 19.10 5.62
CA VAL A 265 -6.17 19.07 6.54
C VAL A 265 -6.75 18.90 7.94
N ASP A 266 -6.52 17.75 8.56
CA ASP A 266 -6.85 17.56 9.98
C ASP A 266 -5.57 17.81 10.79
N VAL A 267 -5.65 18.74 11.74
CA VAL A 267 -4.50 19.17 12.56
C VAL A 267 -4.79 18.74 13.98
N GLY A 268 -4.27 17.58 14.37
CA GLY A 268 -4.39 17.01 15.71
C GLY A 268 -3.02 16.84 16.38
N ALA A 269 -2.95 17.20 17.67
CA ALA A 269 -1.85 16.97 18.63
C ALA A 269 -0.49 16.48 18.06
N GLY A 270 0.20 17.36 17.32
CA GLY A 270 1.59 17.13 16.90
C GLY A 270 1.80 16.41 15.56
N GLN A 271 0.75 16.04 14.82
CA GLN A 271 0.85 15.49 13.46
C GLN A 271 -0.13 16.15 12.49
N VAL A 272 0.34 16.45 11.28
CA VAL A 272 -0.50 16.95 10.17
C VAL A 272 -0.97 15.76 9.36
N ALA A 273 -2.24 15.38 9.48
CA ALA A 273 -2.84 14.34 8.66
C ALA A 273 -3.57 14.97 7.47
N LEU A 274 -3.05 14.75 6.27
CA LEU A 274 -3.76 15.09 5.03
C LEU A 274 -4.78 13.98 4.75
N THR A 275 -6.04 14.24 5.08
CA THR A 275 -7.13 13.30 4.77
C THR A 275 -7.76 13.72 3.45
N TRP A 276 -7.68 12.84 2.45
CA TRP A 276 -8.34 13.05 1.17
C TRP A 276 -9.61 12.23 1.14
N THR A 277 -10.77 12.89 1.21
CA THR A 277 -12.07 12.23 1.10
C THR A 277 -12.65 12.51 -0.29
N GLY A 278 -12.50 11.52 -1.17
CA GLY A 278 -13.13 11.51 -2.47
C GLY A 278 -13.39 10.08 -2.92
N ARG A 279 -14.57 9.84 -3.50
CA ARG A 279 -14.80 8.62 -4.28
C ARG A 279 -14.13 8.81 -5.63
N PHE A 280 -13.18 7.95 -5.96
CA PHE A 280 -12.70 7.74 -7.32
C PHE A 280 -13.59 6.73 -8.03
#